data_AF-A0A316AMN8-F1
#
_entry.id   AF-A0A316AMN8-F1
#
_cell.length_a   1.000
_cell.length_b   1.000
_cell.length_c   1.000
_cell.angle_alpha   90.00
_cell.angle_beta   90.00
_cell.angle_gamma   90.00
#
_symmetry.space_group_name_H-M   'P 1'
#
loop_
_entity.id
_entity.type
_entity.pdbx_description
1 polymer ?
#
loop_
_entity_poly.entity_id
_entity_poly.type
_entity_poly.pdbx_seq_one_letter_code
_entity_poly.pdbx_strand_id
1 'polypeptide(L)'
;MTHEKIIERDGQTQIKISVWLYVYQNESKWGFLVLIKDKDSDQWLDPFAYETYQKKRGKVTESSLHPSATVLATEKEIQEVKLELWKKIKPL
;
A
#
# COMPACT_ATOMS: atom_id res chain seq x y z
N MET A 1 1.19 -16.22 2.09
CA MET A 1 1.51 -15.55 3.38
C MET A 1 1.10 -14.09 3.28
N THR A 2 0.55 -13.49 4.32
CA THR A 2 0.09 -12.09 4.28
C THR A 2 0.59 -11.29 5.49
N HIS A 3 0.71 -9.98 5.32
CA HIS A 3 0.99 -9.02 6.39
C HIS A 3 0.24 -7.71 6.13
N GLU A 4 -0.31 -7.12 7.18
CA GLU A 4 -1.05 -5.87 7.10
C GLU A 4 -0.47 -4.85 8.08
N LYS A 5 -0.43 -3.58 7.66
CA LYS A 5 -0.01 -2.47 8.49
C LYS A 5 -0.95 -1.28 8.28
N ILE A 6 -1.40 -0.71 9.39
CA ILE A 6 -2.08 0.59 9.39
C ILE A 6 -1.02 1.66 9.64
N ILE A 7 -1.01 2.68 8.79
CA ILE A 7 -0.10 3.81 8.87
C ILE A 7 -0.93 5.02 9.26
N GLU A 8 -0.56 5.64 10.37
CA GLU A 8 -1.17 6.86 10.87
C GLU A 8 -0.25 8.03 10.53
N ARG A 9 -0.77 9.03 9.81
CA ARG A 9 -0.06 10.29 9.56
C ARG A 9 -0.78 11.43 10.27
N ASP A 10 -0.02 12.15 11.08
CA ASP A 10 -0.41 13.38 11.80
C ASP A 10 -1.80 13.30 12.47
N GLY A 11 -2.17 12.13 12.99
CA GLY A 11 -3.42 11.89 13.73
C GLY A 11 -4.71 11.90 12.89
N GLN A 12 -4.63 12.11 11.58
CA GLN A 12 -5.82 12.28 10.73
C GLN A 12 -5.91 11.29 9.59
N THR A 13 -4.78 10.96 8.95
CA THR A 13 -4.79 10.05 7.79
C THR A 13 -4.42 8.63 8.24
N GLN A 14 -5.33 7.68 8.02
CA GLN A 14 -5.09 6.26 8.26
C GLN A 14 -5.13 5.51 6.94
N ILE A 15 -4.01 4.86 6.58
CA ILE A 15 -3.92 4.04 5.37
C ILE A 15 -3.59 2.63 5.79
N LYS A 16 -4.34 1.66 5.29
CA LYS A 16 -4.06 0.25 5.49
C LYS A 16 -3.36 -0.31 4.26
N ILE A 17 -2.18 -0.87 4.46
CA ILE A 17 -1.43 -1.58 3.42
C ILE A 17 -1.50 -3.07 3.75
N SER A 18 -1.94 -3.89 2.79
CA SER A 18 -1.97 -5.35 2.86
C SER A 18 -1.01 -5.90 1.81
N VAL A 19 -0.03 -6.70 2.23
CA VAL A 19 0.98 -7.32 1.37
C VAL A 19 0.84 -8.83 1.44
N TRP A 20 0.78 -9.44 0.26
CA TRP A 20 0.57 -10.88 0.08
C TRP A 20 1.75 -11.44 -0.71
N LEU A 21 2.46 -12.41 -0.14
CA LEU A 21 3.46 -13.18 -0.87
C LEU A 21 2.79 -14.36 -1.56
N TYR A 22 3.05 -14.49 -2.86
CA TYR A 22 2.63 -15.62 -3.68
C TYR A 22 3.82 -16.19 -4.46
N VAL A 23 3.70 -17.47 -4.83
CA VAL A 23 4.68 -18.19 -5.66
C VAL A 23 4.05 -18.38 -7.03
N TYR A 24 4.83 -18.14 -8.09
CA TYR A 24 4.35 -18.39 -9.44
C TYR A 24 4.29 -19.90 -9.69
N GLN A 25 3.17 -20.38 -10.23
CA GLN A 25 2.93 -21.81 -10.39
C GLN A 25 3.97 -22.51 -11.30
N ASN A 26 4.52 -21.79 -12.28
CA ASN A 26 5.43 -22.33 -13.29
C ASN A 26 6.81 -21.65 -13.30
N GLU A 27 7.13 -20.86 -12.28
CA GLU A 27 8.39 -20.13 -12.21
C GLU A 27 8.99 -20.22 -10.80
N SER A 28 10.30 -20.43 -10.72
CA SER A 28 11.04 -20.41 -9.44
C SER A 28 11.26 -18.99 -8.92
N LYS A 29 10.22 -18.16 -8.93
CA LYS A 29 10.24 -16.77 -8.44
C LYS A 29 9.05 -16.52 -7.55
N TRP A 30 9.19 -15.56 -6.65
CA TRP A 30 8.11 -15.11 -5.76
C TRP A 30 7.65 -13.73 -6.18
N GLY A 31 6.39 -13.43 -5.90
CA GLY A 31 5.77 -12.13 -6.16
C GLY A 31 5.11 -11.57 -4.92
N PHE A 32 4.88 -10.25 -4.94
CA PHE A 32 4.09 -9.55 -3.94
C PHE A 32 2.85 -8.97 -4.59
N LEU A 33 1.68 -9.25 -4.03
CA LEU A 33 0.46 -8.50 -4.27
C LEU A 33 0.34 -7.44 -3.18
N VAL A 34 0.14 -6.18 -3.57
CA VAL A 34 0.02 -5.04 -2.66
C VAL A 34 -1.35 -4.43 -2.83
N LEU A 35 -2.07 -4.29 -1.72
CA LEU A 35 -3.40 -3.69 -1.70
C LEU A 35 -3.40 -2.57 -0.67
N ILE A 36 -4.01 -1.44 -1.03
CA ILE A 36 -4.09 -0.26 -0.19
C ILE A 36 -5.55 0.11 0.02
N LYS A 37 -5.94 0.31 1.28
CA LYS A 37 -7.27 0.76 1.67
C LYS A 37 -7.13 2.07 2.45
N ASP A 38 -7.87 3.08 2.03
CA ASP A 38 -8.02 4.33 2.78
C ASP A 38 -9.04 4.12 3.91
N LYS A 39 -8.94 4.87 5.00
CA LYS A 39 -9.84 4.77 6.16
C LYS A 39 -11.31 4.87 5.78
N ASP A 40 -11.63 5.82 4.92
CA ASP A 40 -13.00 6.19 4.55
C ASP A 40 -13.49 5.50 3.27
N SER A 41 -12.68 4.59 2.70
CA SER A 41 -13.00 3.88 1.45
C SER A 41 -13.12 2.40 1.72
N ASP A 42 -14.18 1.75 1.25
CA ASP A 42 -14.29 0.29 1.28
C ASP A 42 -13.53 -0.42 0.14
N GLN A 43 -12.98 0.35 -0.79
CA GLN A 43 -12.24 -0.18 -1.93
C GLN A 43 -10.77 -0.42 -1.57
N TRP A 44 -10.29 -1.61 -1.93
CA TRP A 44 -8.86 -1.93 -2.00
C TRP A 44 -8.32 -1.57 -3.38
N LEU A 45 -7.21 -0.85 -3.40
CA LEU A 45 -6.55 -0.39 -4.62
C LEU A 45 -5.19 -1.09 -4.77
N ASP A 46 -4.91 -1.59 -5.96
CA ASP A 46 -3.55 -1.98 -6.35
C ASP A 46 -2.80 -0.73 -6.83
N PRO A 47 -1.72 -0.32 -6.14
CA PRO A 47 -0.97 0.88 -6.48
C PRO A 47 -0.31 0.86 -7.87
N PHE A 48 -0.08 -0.34 -8.44
CA PHE A 48 0.61 -0.52 -9.70
C PHE A 48 -0.36 -0.73 -10.86
N ALA A 49 -1.54 -1.31 -10.62
CA ALA A 49 -2.53 -1.60 -11.66
C ALA A 49 -3.64 -0.54 -11.79
N TYR A 50 -3.94 0.24 -10.75
CA TYR A 50 -5.04 1.22 -10.81
C TYR A 50 -4.62 2.58 -11.35
N GLU A 51 -5.18 2.95 -12.50
CA GLU A 51 -4.99 4.27 -13.12
C GLU A 51 -5.41 5.42 -12.16
N THR A 52 -6.48 5.22 -11.37
CA THR A 52 -6.93 6.18 -10.36
C THR A 52 -5.90 6.40 -9.26
N TYR A 53 -5.19 5.34 -8.85
CA TYR A 53 -4.12 5.43 -7.86
C TYR A 53 -2.96 6.28 -8.41
N GLN A 54 -2.54 6.00 -9.65
CA GLN A 54 -1.48 6.74 -10.32
C GLN A 54 -1.85 8.22 -10.54
N LYS A 55 -3.08 8.51 -10.97
CA LYS A 55 -3.62 9.87 -11.14
C LYS A 55 -3.65 10.67 -9.83
N LYS A 56 -4.01 10.03 -8.72
CA LYS A 56 -4.03 10.65 -7.38
C LYS A 56 -2.62 10.89 -6.82
N ARG A 57 -1.64 10.03 -7.13
CA ARG A 57 -0.23 10.22 -6.73
C ARG A 57 0.40 11.46 -7.40
N GLY A 58 -0.02 11.79 -8.62
CA GLY A 58 0.53 12.92 -9.39
C GLY A 58 -0.13 14.29 -9.15
N LYS A 59 -1.30 14.36 -8.51
CA LYS A 59 -1.99 15.62 -8.21
C LYS A 59 -1.81 16.02 -6.75
N VAL A 60 -0.63 16.55 -6.43
CA VAL A 60 -0.48 17.46 -5.27
C VAL A 60 -0.86 18.85 -5.78
N THR A 61 -2.14 19.11 -5.97
CA THR A 61 -2.62 20.47 -6.31
C THR A 61 -2.84 21.23 -5.01
N GLU A 62 -2.02 22.24 -4.76
CA GLU A 62 -2.02 23.18 -3.63
C GLU A 62 -3.33 24.00 -3.44
N SER A 63 -4.44 23.63 -4.07
CA SER A 63 -5.63 24.49 -4.22
C SER A 63 -6.89 23.98 -3.52
N SER A 64 -6.80 23.01 -2.62
CA SER A 64 -7.97 22.63 -1.82
C SER A 64 -7.61 22.45 -0.36
N LEU A 65 -7.91 23.48 0.42
CA LEU A 65 -8.15 23.47 1.87
C LEU A 65 -9.34 22.56 2.22
N HIS A 66 -9.26 21.28 1.84
CA HIS A 66 -10.09 20.21 2.37
C HIS A 66 -9.15 19.15 2.96
N PRO A 67 -9.37 18.67 4.20
CA PRO A 67 -8.51 17.69 4.86
C PRO A 67 -8.55 16.30 4.20
N SER A 68 -9.19 16.14 3.03
CA SER A 68 -9.31 14.90 2.27
C SER A 68 -8.33 14.82 1.09
N ALA A 69 -7.18 15.49 1.18
CA ALA A 69 -6.01 15.03 0.44
C ALA A 69 -5.65 13.64 0.98
N THR A 70 -6.34 12.60 0.49
CA THR A 70 -6.02 11.20 0.74
C THR A 70 -4.59 10.99 0.28
N VAL A 71 -3.64 11.19 1.18
CA VAL A 71 -2.23 11.05 0.86
C VAL A 71 -2.04 9.55 0.67
N LEU A 72 -1.94 9.07 -0.57
CA LEU A 72 -1.79 7.64 -0.84
C LEU A 72 -0.53 7.07 -0.17
N ALA A 73 -0.44 5.73 -0.10
CA ALA A 73 0.78 5.10 0.41
C ALA A 73 1.98 5.48 -0.47
N THR A 74 3.04 5.92 0.18
CA THR A 74 4.33 6.15 -0.46
C THR A 74 5.00 4.82 -0.79
N GLU A 75 5.89 4.86 -1.77
CA GLU A 75 6.67 3.68 -2.14
C GLU A 75 7.54 3.18 -0.97
N LYS A 76 8.08 4.10 -0.17
CA LYS A 76 8.86 3.78 1.04
C LYS A 76 8.04 2.96 2.03
N GLU A 77 6.82 3.40 2.34
CA GLU A 77 5.93 2.68 3.27
C GLU A 77 5.55 1.29 2.74
N ILE A 78 5.27 1.18 1.43
CA ILE A 78 5.00 -0.12 0.80
C ILE A 78 6.22 -1.06 0.95
N GLN A 79 7.44 -0.55 0.73
CA GLN A 79 8.67 -1.33 0.89
C GLN A 79 8.90 -1.74 2.35
N GLU A 80 8.64 -0.86 3.31
CA GLU A 80 8.73 -1.20 4.73
C GLU A 80 7.79 -2.35 5.11
N VAL A 81 6.53 -2.32 4.66
CA VAL A 81 5.57 -3.41 4.92
C VAL A 81 6.00 -4.72 4.24
N LYS A 82 6.55 -4.65 3.03
CA LYS A 82 7.15 -5.83 2.36
C LYS A 82 8.31 -6.42 3.17
N LEU A 83 9.21 -5.57 3.68
CA LEU A 83 10.34 -5.98 4.50
C LEU A 83 9.89 -6.58 5.84
N GLU A 84 8.84 -6.04 6.45
CA GLU A 84 8.23 -6.63 7.65
C GLU A 84 7.68 -8.04 7.39
N LEU A 85 6.97 -8.24 6.27
CA LEU A 85 6.54 -9.58 5.85
C LEU A 85 7.76 -10.49 5.64
N TRP A 86 8.78 -10.03 4.94
CA TRP A 86 10.01 -10.78 4.71
C TRP A 86 10.67 -11.21 6.04
N LYS A 87 10.79 -10.30 7.00
CA LYS A 87 11.36 -10.60 8.33
C LYS A 87 10.59 -11.68 9.08
N LYS A 88 9.27 -11.82 8.86
CA LYS A 88 8.44 -12.85 9.48
C LYS A 88 8.63 -14.24 8.85
N ILE A 89 8.96 -14.29 7.56
CA ILE A 89 9.02 -15.55 6.80
C ILE A 89 10.44 -16.02 6.50
N LYS A 90 11.45 -15.16 6.67
CA LYS A 90 12.83 -15.54 6.39
C LYS A 90 13.19 -16.74 7.29
N PRO A 91 13.78 -17.81 6.72
CA PRO A 91 14.34 -18.88 7.54
C PRO A 91 15.41 -18.30 8.49
N LEU A 92 15.50 -18.86 9.69
CA LEU A 92 16.57 -18.57 10.65
C LEU A 92 17.90 -19.13 10.18
#